data_AF-A0A256XGA3-F1
#
_entry.id   AF-A0A256XGA3-F1
#
_cell.length_a   1.000
_cell.length_b   1.000
_cell.length_c   1.000
_cell.angle_alpha   90.00
_cell.angle_beta   90.00
_cell.angle_gamma   90.00
#
_symmetry.space_group_name_H-M   'P 1'
#
loop_
_entity.id
_entity.type
_entity.pdbx_description
1 polymer ?
#
loop_
_entity_poly.entity_id
_entity_poly.type
_entity_poly.pdbx_seq_one_letter_code
_entity_poly.pdbx_strand_id
1 'polypeptide(L)'
;VSKNDLNRLKDQDVRFLGFANFRIKMIDDEVFYAEFISKDSEYAKIHKLPIVQWVPATSYVKVEVVKPEKDKLENIKGVAENEVGKLRADDKVQFYRFGFVRIDAVSEDIVKAYFTHD
;
A
#
# COMPACT_ATOMS: atom_id res chain seq x y z
N VAL A 1 0.22 -5.81 -1.11
CA VAL A 1 -0.83 -5.08 -1.87
C VAL A 1 -2.07 -4.99 -0.99
N SER A 2 -2.92 -3.97 -1.15
CA SER A 2 -4.13 -3.83 -0.33
C SER A 2 -5.20 -4.87 -0.73
N LYS A 3 -6.01 -5.34 0.23
CA LYS A 3 -7.12 -6.28 -0.06
C LYS A 3 -8.18 -5.66 -0.97
N ASN A 4 -8.39 -4.34 -0.87
CA ASN A 4 -9.32 -3.60 -1.72
C ASN A 4 -8.90 -3.60 -3.20
N ASP A 5 -7.59 -3.67 -3.48
CA ASP A 5 -7.10 -3.75 -4.85
C ASP A 5 -7.27 -5.16 -5.45
N LEU A 6 -7.19 -6.24 -4.65
CA LEU A 6 -7.26 -7.63 -5.14
C LEU A 6 -8.46 -7.89 -6.05
N ASN A 7 -9.65 -7.41 -5.65
CA ASN A 7 -10.87 -7.58 -6.45
C ASN A 7 -10.77 -6.93 -7.82
N ARG A 8 -10.05 -5.80 -7.93
CA ARG A 8 -9.81 -5.13 -9.20
C ARG A 8 -8.78 -5.89 -10.00
N LEU A 9 -7.74 -6.44 -9.38
CA LEU A 9 -6.59 -7.05 -10.05
C LEU A 9 -6.85 -8.42 -10.68
N LYS A 10 -8.03 -9.02 -10.49
CA LYS A 10 -8.38 -10.32 -11.09
C LYS A 10 -8.21 -10.28 -12.61
N ASP A 11 -7.35 -11.17 -13.12
CA ASP A 11 -7.09 -11.42 -14.55
C ASP A 11 -6.65 -10.20 -15.38
N GLN A 12 -6.02 -9.20 -14.75
CA GLN A 12 -5.44 -8.06 -15.46
C GLN A 12 -3.95 -7.85 -15.15
N ASP A 13 -3.27 -7.18 -16.07
CA ASP A 13 -1.93 -6.68 -15.87
C ASP A 13 -1.96 -5.49 -14.88
N VAL A 14 -0.95 -5.36 -14.03
CA VAL A 14 -0.84 -4.33 -13.00
C VAL A 14 0.55 -3.74 -12.97
N ARG A 15 0.66 -2.45 -12.64
CA ARG A 15 1.94 -1.84 -12.28
C ARG A 15 2.05 -1.70 -10.78
N PHE A 16 3.08 -2.30 -10.21
CA PHE A 16 3.49 -2.00 -8.83
C PHE A 16 4.24 -0.68 -8.83
N LEU A 17 3.74 0.28 -8.04
CA LEU A 17 4.26 1.64 -7.96
C LEU A 17 5.77 1.62 -7.72
N GLY A 18 6.51 2.36 -8.54
CA GLY A 18 7.96 2.46 -8.45
C GLY A 18 8.75 1.19 -8.82
N PHE A 19 8.09 0.10 -9.25
CA PHE A 19 8.75 -1.19 -9.45
C PHE A 19 8.67 -1.72 -10.89
N ALA A 20 7.58 -2.41 -11.25
CA ALA A 20 7.45 -3.10 -12.53
C ALA A 20 5.99 -3.44 -12.85
N ASN A 21 5.77 -3.92 -14.07
CA ASN A 21 4.50 -4.41 -14.58
C ASN A 21 4.45 -5.94 -14.47
N PHE A 22 3.30 -6.46 -14.05
CA PHE A 22 3.08 -7.88 -13.82
C PHE A 22 1.73 -8.32 -14.36
N ARG A 23 1.64 -9.57 -14.79
CA ARG A 23 0.37 -10.26 -15.05
C ARG A 23 -0.06 -10.98 -13.79
N ILE A 24 -1.27 -10.69 -13.31
CA ILE A 24 -1.82 -11.35 -12.12
C ILE A 24 -2.56 -12.63 -12.53
N LYS A 25 -2.26 -13.73 -11.83
CA LYS A 25 -2.99 -15.01 -11.92
C LYS A 25 -3.48 -15.36 -10.52
N MET A 26 -4.77 -15.26 -10.29
CA MET A 26 -5.35 -15.59 -8.99
C MET A 26 -5.22 -17.09 -8.71
N ILE A 27 -4.86 -17.44 -7.48
CA ILE A 27 -4.94 -18.81 -6.96
C ILE A 27 -6.30 -18.98 -6.27
N ASP A 28 -6.69 -17.99 -5.47
CA ASP A 28 -7.98 -17.85 -4.80
C ASP A 28 -8.33 -16.36 -4.62
N ASP A 29 -9.28 -16.02 -3.74
CA ASP A 29 -9.70 -14.63 -3.50
C ASP A 29 -8.69 -13.76 -2.74
N GLU A 30 -7.66 -14.35 -2.12
CA GLU A 30 -6.67 -13.67 -1.29
C GLU A 30 -5.24 -13.80 -1.81
N VAL A 31 -4.95 -14.85 -2.59
CA VAL A 31 -3.61 -15.20 -3.04
C VAL A 31 -3.53 -15.21 -4.57
N PHE A 32 -2.45 -14.65 -5.10
CA PHE A 32 -2.16 -14.63 -6.53
C PHE A 32 -0.68 -14.81 -6.83
N TYR A 33 -0.38 -15.30 -8.03
CA TYR A 33 0.94 -15.21 -8.64
C TYR A 33 1.04 -13.98 -9.54
N ALA A 34 2.21 -13.35 -9.55
CA ALA A 34 2.54 -12.22 -10.42
C ALA A 34 3.66 -12.63 -11.38
N GLU A 35 3.36 -12.70 -12.67
CA GLU A 35 4.33 -12.99 -13.72
C GLU A 35 4.92 -11.67 -14.24
N PHE A 36 6.25 -11.53 -14.21
CA PHE A 36 6.92 -10.30 -14.64
C PHE A 36 6.72 -10.06 -16.14
N ILE A 37 6.35 -8.83 -16.51
CA ILE A 37 6.19 -8.41 -17.91
C ILE A 37 7.36 -7.50 -18.31
N SER A 38 7.49 -6.36 -17.64
CA SER A 38 8.48 -5.33 -17.98
C SER A 38 8.63 -4.30 -16.86
N LYS A 39 9.75 -3.56 -16.85
CA LYS A 39 9.92 -2.38 -15.97
C LYS A 39 9.39 -1.08 -16.59
N ASP A 40 9.18 -1.08 -17.90
CA ASP A 40 8.85 0.11 -18.69
C ASP A 40 7.55 0.77 -18.23
N SER A 41 7.64 2.06 -17.87
CA SER A 41 6.46 2.84 -17.50
C SER A 41 5.53 3.09 -18.69
N GLU A 42 6.04 3.10 -19.91
CA GLU A 42 5.23 3.38 -21.10
C GLU A 42 4.26 2.24 -21.40
N TYR A 43 4.68 0.97 -21.23
CA TYR A 43 3.78 -0.18 -21.26
C TYR A 43 2.54 0.02 -20.36
N ALA A 44 2.76 0.50 -19.13
CA ALA A 44 1.67 0.72 -18.19
C ALA A 44 0.70 1.82 -18.63
N LYS A 45 1.22 2.89 -19.25
CA LYS A 45 0.38 3.98 -19.78
C LYS A 45 -0.44 3.54 -20.99
N ILE A 46 0.22 2.89 -21.96
CA ILE A 46 -0.42 2.40 -23.20
C ILE A 46 -1.56 1.45 -22.87
N HIS A 47 -1.31 0.49 -21.97
CA HIS A 47 -2.29 -0.51 -21.57
C HIS A 47 -3.20 -0.05 -20.43
N LYS A 48 -3.07 1.21 -19.99
CA LYS A 48 -3.87 1.82 -18.90
C LYS A 48 -3.91 0.94 -17.65
N LEU A 49 -2.77 0.37 -17.30
CA LEU A 49 -2.69 -0.54 -16.17
C LEU A 49 -3.03 0.19 -14.87
N PRO A 50 -3.77 -0.43 -13.94
CA PRO A 50 -3.87 0.07 -12.58
C PRO A 50 -2.47 0.14 -11.96
N ILE A 51 -2.18 1.27 -11.32
CA ILE A 51 -0.95 1.46 -10.54
C ILE A 51 -1.31 1.28 -9.08
N VAL A 52 -0.72 0.27 -8.43
CA VAL A 52 -1.02 -0.07 -7.03
C VAL A 52 0.20 -0.01 -6.14
N GLN A 53 -0.01 0.40 -4.90
CA GLN A 53 0.99 0.35 -3.84
C GLN A 53 1.20 -1.08 -3.36
N TRP A 54 2.41 -1.37 -2.92
CA TRP A 54 2.84 -2.68 -2.46
C TRP A 54 3.89 -2.51 -1.36
N VAL A 55 4.13 -3.58 -0.61
CA VAL A 55 5.19 -3.65 0.40
C VAL A 55 5.81 -5.05 0.28
N PRO A 56 7.14 -5.20 0.33
CA PRO A 56 7.78 -6.51 0.34
C PRO A 56 7.36 -7.34 1.55
N ALA A 57 7.02 -8.62 1.35
CA ALA A 57 6.63 -9.53 2.43
C ALA A 57 7.79 -9.83 3.42
N THR A 58 9.04 -9.63 2.99
CA THR A 58 10.24 -9.88 3.80
C THR A 58 10.72 -8.65 4.59
N SER A 59 10.13 -7.47 4.33
CA SER A 59 10.65 -6.20 4.85
C SER A 59 9.51 -5.19 4.99
N TYR A 60 8.81 -5.27 6.13
CA TYR A 60 7.71 -4.36 6.46
C TYR A 60 7.63 -4.07 7.96
N VAL A 61 6.97 -2.96 8.30
CA VAL A 61 6.52 -2.66 9.67
C VAL A 61 5.00 -2.69 9.74
N LYS A 62 4.46 -3.03 10.92
CA LYS A 62 3.02 -2.94 11.16
C LYS A 62 2.65 -1.47 11.42
N VAL A 63 1.51 -1.05 10.88
CA VAL A 63 0.99 0.30 11.07
C VAL A 63 -0.47 0.23 11.50
N GLU A 64 -0.84 1.09 12.45
CA GLU A 64 -2.22 1.39 12.79
C GLU A 64 -2.48 2.88 12.54
N VAL A 65 -3.45 3.18 11.68
CA VAL A 65 -3.87 4.54 11.38
C VAL A 65 -5.24 4.79 11.98
N VAL A 66 -5.33 5.78 12.87
CA VAL A 66 -6.62 6.31 13.32
C VAL A 66 -7.13 7.27 12.25
N LYS A 67 -8.24 6.91 11.62
CA LYS A 67 -8.88 7.70 10.55
C LYS A 67 -10.27 8.16 10.99
N PRO A 68 -10.58 9.47 10.95
CA PRO A 68 -11.95 9.93 11.09
C PRO A 68 -12.75 9.57 9.83
N GLU A 69 -13.87 8.89 10.02
CA GLU A 69 -14.83 8.55 8.98
C GLU A 69 -16.23 8.96 9.46
N LYS A 70 -16.77 10.02 8.86
CA LYS A 70 -18.01 10.67 9.30
C LYS A 70 -17.93 11.04 10.79
N ASP A 71 -18.83 10.50 11.62
CA ASP A 71 -18.93 10.76 13.06
C ASP A 71 -18.18 9.71 13.90
N LYS A 72 -17.30 8.90 13.30
CA LYS A 72 -16.59 7.80 13.98
C LYS A 72 -15.08 7.87 13.73
N LEU A 73 -14.32 7.35 14.68
CA LEU A 73 -12.90 7.04 14.51
C LEU A 73 -12.75 5.57 14.16
N GLU A 74 -12.12 5.29 13.03
CA GLU A 74 -11.78 3.93 12.61
C GLU A 74 -10.28 3.69 12.81
N ASN A 75 -9.94 2.50 13.32
CA ASN A 75 -8.55 2.06 13.43
C ASN A 75 -8.23 1.12 12.27
N ILE A 76 -7.51 1.64 11.28
CA ILE A 76 -7.09 0.90 10.09
C ILE A 76 -5.75 0.24 10.36
N LYS A 77 -5.72 -1.09 10.35
CA LYS A 77 -4.49 -1.88 10.51
C LYS A 77 -3.93 -2.27 9.15
N GLY A 78 -2.62 -2.17 9.00
CA GLY A 78 -1.92 -2.52 7.77
C GLY A 78 -0.42 -2.68 7.97
N VAL A 79 0.29 -2.64 6.86
CA VAL A 79 1.76 -2.71 6.81
C VAL A 79 2.31 -1.58 5.95
N ALA A 80 3.51 -1.13 6.26
CA ALA A 80 4.24 -0.15 5.47
C ALA A 80 5.70 -0.58 5.29
N GLU A 81 6.43 0.12 4.42
CA GLU A 81 7.86 -0.11 4.20
C GLU A 81 8.67 0.14 5.47
N ASN A 82 9.80 -0.56 5.62
CA ASN A 82 10.66 -0.46 6.81
C ASN A 82 11.11 0.97 7.16
N GLU A 83 11.24 1.85 6.17
CA GLU A 83 11.61 3.26 6.39
C GLU A 83 10.58 4.00 7.27
N VAL A 84 9.32 3.56 7.28
CA VAL A 84 8.28 4.14 8.17
C VAL A 84 8.62 3.92 9.64
N GLY A 85 9.30 2.81 9.99
CA GLY A 85 9.78 2.55 11.36
C GLY A 85 10.95 3.44 11.80
N LYS A 86 11.49 4.27 10.91
CA LYS A 86 12.56 5.24 11.22
C LYS A 86 12.05 6.67 11.37
N LEU A 87 10.77 6.90 11.11
CA LEU A 87 10.13 8.20 11.30
C LEU A 87 10.05 8.55 12.78
N ARG A 88 9.78 9.82 13.06
CA ARG A 88 9.64 10.36 14.41
C ARG A 88 8.22 10.83 14.65
N ALA A 89 7.85 10.95 15.92
CA ALA A 89 6.61 11.62 16.28
C ALA A 89 6.52 12.99 15.61
N ASP A 90 5.32 13.35 15.16
CA ASP A 90 4.96 14.55 14.40
C ASP A 90 5.44 14.61 12.94
N ASP A 91 6.20 13.61 12.45
CA ASP A 91 6.49 13.53 11.02
C ASP A 91 5.19 13.41 10.21
N LYS A 92 5.11 14.18 9.12
CA LYS A 92 3.97 14.16 8.19
C LYS A 92 4.41 13.48 6.90
N VAL A 93 3.78 12.36 6.58
CA VAL A 93 4.14 11.53 5.42
C VAL A 93 2.89 11.16 4.62
N GLN A 94 3.09 10.86 3.34
CA GLN A 94 2.03 10.37 2.47
C GLN A 94 2.14 8.85 2.34
N PHE A 95 1.08 8.13 2.70
CA PHE A 95 0.93 6.74 2.31
C PHE A 95 0.25 6.70 0.94
N TYR A 96 0.99 6.21 -0.06
CA TYR A 96 0.52 6.20 -1.44
C TYR A 96 -0.82 5.47 -1.59
N ARG A 97 -1.77 6.14 -2.27
CA ARG A 97 -3.15 5.68 -2.49
C ARG A 97 -3.94 5.40 -1.20
N PHE A 98 -3.48 5.93 -0.07
CA PHE A 98 -4.19 5.90 1.21
C PHE A 98 -4.47 7.32 1.72
N GLY A 99 -3.46 8.19 1.74
CA GLY A 99 -3.55 9.59 2.13
C GLY A 99 -2.40 10.05 3.01
N PHE A 100 -2.44 11.30 3.46
CA PHE A 100 -1.46 11.91 4.34
C PHE A 100 -1.74 11.58 5.81
N VAL A 101 -0.70 11.24 6.55
CA VAL A 101 -0.76 10.90 7.96
C VAL A 101 0.28 11.68 8.77
N ARG A 102 -0.01 11.92 10.05
CA ARG A 102 0.96 12.35 11.05
C ARG A 102 1.36 11.15 11.90
N ILE A 103 2.65 10.87 12.01
CA ILE A 103 3.17 9.84 12.92
C ILE A 103 2.95 10.29 14.36
N ASP A 104 2.35 9.42 15.17
CA ASP A 104 2.08 9.66 16.58
C ASP A 104 3.14 9.02 17.46
N ALA A 105 3.41 7.73 17.22
CA ALA A 105 4.38 6.97 17.97
C ALA A 105 5.01 5.87 17.10
N VAL A 106 6.28 5.60 17.34
CA VAL A 106 7.02 4.48 16.74
C VAL A 106 7.49 3.59 17.88
N SER A 107 7.17 2.30 17.80
CA SER A 107 7.62 1.26 18.72
C SER A 107 8.19 0.09 17.93
N GLU A 108 8.83 -0.87 18.62
CA GLU A 108 9.37 -2.08 17.99
C GLU A 108 8.29 -2.91 17.27
N ASP A 109 7.07 -2.93 17.81
CA ASP A 109 5.99 -3.77 17.29
C ASP A 109 5.11 -3.07 16.24
N ILE A 110 4.87 -1.77 16.40
CA ILE A 110 3.88 -1.04 15.59
C ILE A 110 4.18 0.46 15.51
N VAL A 111 3.91 1.04 14.34
CA VAL A 111 3.84 2.49 14.13
C VAL A 111 2.38 2.95 14.22
N LYS A 112 2.12 3.95 15.05
CA LYS A 112 0.81 4.60 15.17
C LYS A 112 0.82 5.93 14.43
N ALA A 113 -0.24 6.19 13.68
CA ALA A 113 -0.41 7.43 12.96
C ALA A 113 -1.86 7.92 12.99
N TYR A 114 -2.05 9.22 12.78
CA TYR A 114 -3.35 9.84 12.58
C TYR A 114 -3.50 10.28 11.14
N PHE A 115 -4.60 9.90 10.50
CA PHE A 115 -4.96 10.38 9.17
C PHE A 115 -5.24 11.89 9.21
N THR A 116 -4.86 12.59 8.14
CA THR A 116 -5.08 14.03 8.02
C THR A 116 -6.02 14.36 6.87
N HIS A 117 -5.66 13.99 5.64
CA HIS A 117 -6.43 14.21 4.41
C HIS A 117 -5.88 13.31 3.29
N ASP A 118 -6.65 13.08 2.24
CA ASP A 118 -6.27 12.35 1.03
C ASP A 118 -6.12 13.25 -0.20
#